data_AF-A0A6I0FN56-F1
#
_entry.id   AF-A0A6I0FN56-F1
#
_cell.length_a   1.000
_cell.length_b   1.000
_cell.length_c   1.000
_cell.angle_alpha   90.00
_cell.angle_beta   90.00
_cell.angle_gamma   90.00
#
_symmetry.space_group_name_H-M   'P 1'
#
loop_
_entity.id
_entity.type
_entity.pdbx_description
1 polymer ?
#
loop_
_entity_poly.entity_id
_entity_poly.type
_entity_poly.pdbx_seq_one_letter_code
_entity_poly.pdbx_strand_id
1 'polypeptide(L)'
;MRTGTKIAAGVGGGVVATAVILGTVVGTQAAPEARVGTGYAAQASCVQHFINKTGSGPDLPDEPIAKLLSTSFNIPEDKVQASVFGLYASEAFYTEGVGCTVAEERPEFKNEVPDIDERVRQVIEAKGIGHPEKPLADGEAQRAVDAAVKKAFEVDGTRGVVVVKDGNLISEEYAKDYKAYNAQLGWSMTKSVANVLMGRVEQLDPDFSVQDSALTGLDWVDTDSGITDGTADGTADSDGTAGSTTTSREKKATKADITYSDLLRMQSGLAWDETYDTTGDVARMLYTSSNMGKFVADKDLEHAPGTYREYSTGSTTLACAAMQEKSSVAQRAGVALAWETLFRPVGMASAMISPDAHGTLQCGSSAYATPRDWAKFGQFVMNNGVVNGRQLLPAGWMKSSLTEHEVDEVQKNKDGSDPGHYGSGWWLNSATTGEAAFGSGADDAYGTSGSASESAGTTGSDGTSSRTGSGSRTHTDDRTYADLPADMFWADGHDGQFMVVVPSENLIVVRQGFSPGVGVSSSKTLDIVRAAITATH
;
A
#
# COMPACT_ATOMS: atom_id res chain seq x y z
N MET A 1 -13.75 34.02 77.70
CA MET A 1 -13.79 34.61 76.34
C MET A 1 -12.51 34.23 75.62
N ARG A 2 -12.65 33.73 74.38
CA ARG A 2 -11.63 33.49 73.33
C ARG A 2 -10.66 32.30 73.48
N THR A 3 -11.14 31.20 72.92
CA THR A 3 -10.41 30.16 72.18
C THR A 3 -9.43 30.77 71.15
N GLY A 4 -8.21 30.23 71.06
CA GLY A 4 -7.22 30.55 70.02
C GLY A 4 -6.69 29.28 69.39
N THR A 5 -7.21 28.95 68.21
CA THR A 5 -6.87 27.77 67.39
C THR A 5 -5.50 27.95 66.72
N LYS A 6 -4.64 26.93 66.82
CA LYS A 6 -3.40 26.82 66.02
C LYS A 6 -3.76 26.40 64.58
N ILE A 7 -3.30 27.16 63.60
CA ILE A 7 -3.35 26.81 62.17
C ILE A 7 -2.22 25.80 61.91
N ALA A 8 -2.57 24.58 61.49
CA ALA A 8 -1.65 23.65 60.86
C ALA A 8 -1.79 23.82 59.34
N ALA A 9 -0.79 24.40 58.69
CA ALA A 9 -0.70 24.50 57.24
C ALA A 9 0.17 23.37 56.68
N GLY A 10 -0.32 22.75 55.61
CA GLY A 10 0.53 22.33 54.49
C GLY A 10 1.18 20.95 54.55
N VAL A 11 0.41 19.89 54.22
CA VAL A 11 0.97 18.68 53.58
C VAL A 11 0.08 18.17 52.42
N GLY A 12 -1.23 18.46 52.43
CA GLY A 12 -2.17 17.96 51.40
C GLY A 12 -2.10 18.64 50.02
N GLY A 13 -1.65 19.90 49.94
CA GLY A 13 -1.64 20.65 48.66
C GLY A 13 -0.58 20.16 47.67
N GLY A 14 0.58 19.70 48.16
CA GLY A 14 1.67 19.22 47.31
C GLY A 14 1.36 17.89 46.64
N VAL A 15 0.72 16.95 47.35
CA VAL A 15 0.41 15.61 46.81
C VAL A 15 -0.73 15.66 45.78
N VAL A 16 -1.78 16.46 46.03
CA VAL A 16 -2.88 16.64 45.07
C VAL A 16 -2.41 17.41 43.83
N ALA A 17 -1.62 18.48 44.00
CA ALA A 17 -1.05 19.21 42.86
C ALA A 17 -0.09 18.32 42.07
N THR A 18 0.76 17.51 42.72
CA THR A 18 1.69 16.60 42.03
C THR A 18 0.95 15.46 41.35
N ALA A 19 -0.12 14.92 41.92
CA ALA A 19 -0.96 13.91 41.29
C ALA A 19 -1.80 14.46 40.12
N VAL A 20 -2.27 15.71 40.21
CA VAL A 20 -2.95 16.40 39.10
C VAL A 20 -1.95 16.77 38.01
N ILE A 21 -0.76 17.25 38.34
CA ILE A 21 0.30 17.56 37.36
C ILE A 21 0.80 16.27 36.71
N LEU A 22 1.09 15.21 37.46
CA LEU A 22 1.43 13.89 36.91
C LEU A 22 0.28 13.33 36.08
N GLY A 23 -0.97 13.41 36.54
CA GLY A 23 -2.15 12.98 35.78
C GLY A 23 -2.38 13.80 34.51
N THR A 24 -2.05 15.09 34.51
CA THR A 24 -2.15 15.98 33.34
C THR A 24 -0.98 15.76 32.38
N VAL A 25 0.24 15.55 32.87
CA VAL A 25 1.42 15.27 32.04
C VAL A 25 1.34 13.87 31.43
N VAL A 26 0.99 12.86 32.21
CA VAL A 26 0.73 11.50 31.71
C VAL A 26 -0.50 11.50 30.80
N GLY A 27 -1.56 12.25 31.14
CA GLY A 27 -2.74 12.38 30.30
C GLY A 27 -2.47 13.07 28.96
N THR A 28 -1.63 14.11 28.92
CA THR A 28 -1.27 14.83 27.68
C THR A 28 -0.30 14.05 26.81
N GLN A 29 0.63 13.28 27.40
CA GLN A 29 1.55 12.43 26.63
C GLN A 29 0.90 11.14 26.12
N ALA A 30 -0.03 10.55 26.88
CA ALA A 30 -0.76 9.35 26.44
C ALA A 30 -1.97 9.65 25.54
N ALA A 31 -2.43 10.91 25.46
CA ALA A 31 -3.61 11.28 24.67
C ALA A 31 -3.51 11.00 23.16
N PRO A 32 -2.38 11.30 22.48
CA PRO A 32 -2.23 10.99 21.06
C PRO A 32 -2.29 9.48 20.80
N GLU A 33 -1.55 8.69 21.58
CA GLU A 33 -1.51 7.23 21.45
C GLU A 33 -2.88 6.59 21.74
N ALA A 34 -3.59 7.08 22.76
CA ALA A 34 -4.95 6.63 23.06
C ALA A 34 -5.94 6.96 21.93
N ARG A 35 -5.78 8.10 21.25
CA ARG A 35 -6.59 8.45 20.06
C ARG A 35 -6.29 7.54 18.89
N VAL A 36 -5.02 7.21 18.63
CA VAL A 36 -4.65 6.22 17.61
C VAL A 36 -5.29 4.87 17.91
N GLY A 37 -5.16 4.37 19.14
CA GLY A 37 -5.74 3.07 19.55
C GLY A 37 -7.27 3.03 19.46
N THR A 38 -7.95 4.10 19.89
CA THR A 38 -9.42 4.18 19.77
C THR A 38 -9.87 4.37 18.32
N GLY A 39 -9.15 5.13 17.50
CA GLY A 39 -9.43 5.26 16.06
C GLY A 39 -9.31 3.92 15.35
N TYR A 40 -8.25 3.15 15.64
CA TYR A 40 -8.10 1.79 15.11
C TYR A 40 -9.24 0.88 15.59
N ALA A 41 -9.56 0.85 16.88
CA ALA A 41 -10.66 0.04 17.39
C ALA A 41 -12.02 0.40 16.79
N ALA A 42 -12.32 1.68 16.59
CA ALA A 42 -13.54 2.12 15.93
C ALA A 42 -13.59 1.64 14.47
N GLN A 43 -12.50 1.82 13.72
CA GLN A 43 -12.43 1.39 12.32
C GLN A 43 -12.52 -0.14 12.19
N ALA A 44 -11.70 -0.89 12.92
CA ALA A 44 -11.66 -2.34 12.88
C ALA A 44 -13.01 -2.95 13.26
N SER A 45 -13.70 -2.36 14.24
CA SER A 45 -15.05 -2.80 14.64
C SER A 45 -16.11 -2.46 13.59
N CYS A 46 -16.02 -1.28 12.95
CA CYS A 46 -16.88 -0.90 11.83
C CYS A 46 -16.71 -1.89 10.66
N VAL A 47 -15.47 -2.18 10.29
CA VAL A 47 -15.10 -3.12 9.23
C VAL A 47 -15.65 -4.51 9.54
N GLN A 48 -15.39 -5.04 10.74
CA GLN A 48 -15.85 -6.37 11.12
C GLN A 48 -17.38 -6.48 11.09
N HIS A 49 -18.09 -5.43 11.52
CA HIS A 49 -19.55 -5.42 11.57
C HIS A 49 -20.18 -5.25 10.18
N PHE A 50 -19.82 -4.19 9.44
CA PHE A 50 -20.50 -3.78 8.22
C PHE A 50 -19.92 -4.40 6.94
N ILE A 51 -18.62 -4.71 6.91
CA ILE A 51 -17.92 -5.23 5.72
C ILE A 51 -17.73 -6.75 5.82
N ASN A 52 -17.04 -7.23 6.86
CA ASN A 52 -16.76 -8.66 7.00
C ASN A 52 -18.01 -9.46 7.32
N LYS A 53 -18.91 -8.94 8.17
CA LYS A 53 -20.18 -9.57 8.57
C LYS A 53 -20.00 -10.98 9.18
N THR A 54 -18.88 -11.21 9.87
CA THR A 54 -18.50 -12.54 10.40
C THR A 54 -18.89 -12.75 11.87
N GLY A 55 -19.44 -11.73 12.55
CA GLY A 55 -19.81 -11.81 13.97
C GLY A 55 -18.62 -11.96 14.93
N SER A 56 -17.39 -11.96 14.39
CA SER A 56 -16.13 -11.94 15.13
C SER A 56 -15.85 -10.55 15.72
N GLY A 57 -14.99 -10.51 16.74
CA GLY A 57 -14.47 -9.25 17.28
C GLY A 57 -13.56 -8.51 16.29
N PRO A 58 -13.23 -7.24 16.56
CA PRO A 58 -12.31 -6.44 15.76
C PRO A 58 -10.92 -7.08 15.66
N ASP A 59 -10.28 -6.89 14.52
CA ASP A 59 -8.88 -7.27 14.29
C ASP A 59 -7.98 -6.27 14.99
N LEU A 60 -7.67 -6.57 16.26
CA LEU A 60 -6.78 -5.75 17.07
C LEU A 60 -5.58 -6.60 17.53
N PRO A 61 -4.35 -6.04 17.50
CA PRO A 61 -3.20 -6.71 18.07
C PRO A 61 -3.41 -6.94 19.58
N ASP A 62 -2.86 -8.04 20.11
CA ASP A 62 -2.97 -8.40 21.53
C ASP A 62 -2.04 -7.53 22.38
N GLU A 63 -2.41 -6.26 22.53
CA GLU A 63 -1.71 -5.27 23.35
C GLU A 63 -2.45 -5.00 24.67
N PRO A 64 -1.75 -4.64 25.77
CA PRO A 64 -2.39 -4.38 27.06
C PRO A 64 -3.51 -3.33 27.00
N ILE A 65 -3.37 -2.32 26.14
CA ILE A 65 -4.38 -1.27 25.97
C ILE A 65 -5.65 -1.78 25.28
N ALA A 66 -5.55 -2.82 24.42
CA ALA A 66 -6.70 -3.40 23.74
C ALA A 66 -7.74 -3.95 24.72
N LYS A 67 -7.29 -4.43 25.90
CA LYS A 67 -8.15 -4.93 26.98
C LYS A 67 -8.94 -3.83 27.70
N LEU A 68 -8.55 -2.57 27.52
CA LEU A 68 -9.18 -1.40 28.14
C LEU A 68 -10.10 -0.65 27.18
N LEU A 69 -10.08 -1.03 25.89
CA LEU A 69 -10.93 -0.45 24.87
C LEU A 69 -12.36 -0.95 25.04
N SER A 70 -13.31 -0.03 24.92
CA SER A 70 -14.73 -0.32 24.80
C SER A 70 -15.24 0.18 23.45
N THR A 71 -16.10 -0.61 22.81
CA THR A 71 -16.72 -0.29 21.53
C THR A 71 -18.23 -0.30 21.67
N SER A 72 -18.91 0.72 21.15
CA SER A 72 -20.37 0.82 21.08
C SER A 72 -20.83 1.02 19.64
N PHE A 73 -22.00 0.49 19.31
CA PHE A 73 -22.58 0.53 17.97
C PHE A 73 -23.85 1.37 17.99
N ASN A 74 -23.94 2.36 17.10
CA ASN A 74 -25.17 3.08 16.80
C ASN A 74 -25.65 2.66 15.40
N ILE A 75 -26.42 1.58 15.35
CA ILE A 75 -26.87 0.97 14.08
C ILE A 75 -27.75 1.90 13.23
N PRO A 76 -28.72 2.65 13.79
CA PRO A 76 -29.49 3.63 13.00
C PRO A 76 -28.64 4.73 12.34
N GLU A 77 -27.45 4.98 12.86
CA GLU A 77 -26.50 5.96 12.32
C GLU A 77 -25.30 5.29 11.66
N ASP A 78 -25.30 3.98 11.38
CA ASP A 78 -24.17 3.25 10.77
C ASP A 78 -22.80 3.63 11.35
N LYS A 79 -22.74 3.76 12.68
CA LYS A 79 -21.61 4.35 13.40
C LYS A 79 -21.10 3.42 14.48
N VAL A 80 -19.77 3.39 14.62
CA VAL A 80 -19.08 2.74 15.73
C VAL A 80 -18.27 3.78 16.49
N GLN A 81 -18.35 3.73 17.81
CA GLN A 81 -17.52 4.54 18.70
C GLN A 81 -16.63 3.63 19.53
N ALA A 82 -15.37 4.01 19.70
CA ALA A 82 -14.45 3.36 20.61
C ALA A 82 -13.88 4.35 21.62
N SER A 83 -13.61 3.90 22.84
CA SER A 83 -13.03 4.74 23.90
C SER A 83 -12.17 3.90 24.86
N VAL A 84 -11.30 4.56 25.62
CA VAL A 84 -10.60 3.97 26.76
C VAL A 84 -11.26 4.49 28.03
N PHE A 85 -12.00 3.64 28.74
CA PHE A 85 -12.79 4.02 29.93
C PHE A 85 -13.72 5.24 29.72
N GLY A 86 -14.26 5.43 28.51
CA GLY A 86 -15.10 6.58 28.17
C GLY A 86 -14.34 7.88 27.87
N LEU A 87 -13.01 7.84 27.81
CA LEU A 87 -12.14 8.94 27.42
C LEU A 87 -11.56 8.72 26.01
N TYR A 88 -11.06 9.80 25.41
CA TYR A 88 -10.39 9.80 24.10
C TYR A 88 -11.22 9.11 23.01
N ALA A 89 -12.53 9.35 23.00
CA ALA A 89 -13.41 8.66 22.07
C ALA A 89 -13.07 9.00 20.61
N SER A 90 -13.10 7.97 19.77
CA SER A 90 -12.97 8.08 18.32
C SER A 90 -14.17 7.40 17.66
N GLU A 91 -14.57 7.90 16.49
CA GLU A 91 -15.74 7.40 15.76
C GLU A 91 -15.34 6.91 14.36
N ALA A 92 -16.02 5.87 13.89
CA ALA A 92 -15.96 5.38 12.52
C ALA A 92 -17.36 5.30 11.94
N PHE A 93 -17.53 5.81 10.73
CA PHE A 93 -18.80 5.86 10.01
C PHE A 93 -18.74 4.91 8.82
N TYR A 94 -19.68 3.98 8.75
CA TYR A 94 -19.91 3.19 7.55
C TYR A 94 -20.71 4.03 6.55
N THR A 95 -20.25 4.02 5.30
CA THR A 95 -20.95 4.54 4.14
C THR A 95 -21.12 3.39 3.16
N GLU A 96 -22.37 3.12 2.79
CA GLU A 96 -22.74 2.01 1.91
C GLU A 96 -21.97 2.08 0.58
N GLY A 97 -21.42 0.94 0.16
CA GLY A 97 -20.61 0.84 -1.07
C GLY A 97 -19.18 1.42 -0.98
N VAL A 98 -18.93 2.32 -0.03
CA VAL A 98 -17.68 3.09 0.10
C VAL A 98 -16.76 2.53 1.19
N GLY A 99 -17.29 2.16 2.36
CA GLY A 99 -16.52 1.55 3.45
C GLY A 99 -16.59 2.30 4.78
N CYS A 100 -15.61 2.06 5.64
CA CYS A 100 -15.54 2.62 7.01
C CYS A 100 -14.50 3.75 7.10
N THR A 101 -14.95 4.95 7.47
CA THR A 101 -14.12 6.16 7.59
C THR A 101 -14.02 6.58 9.05
N VAL A 102 -12.81 6.78 9.57
CA VAL A 102 -12.58 7.41 10.88
C VAL A 102 -12.72 8.92 10.72
N ALA A 103 -13.60 9.54 11.50
CA ALA A 103 -13.86 10.97 11.42
C ALA A 103 -14.46 11.50 12.73
N GLU A 104 -14.35 12.81 12.96
CA GLU A 104 -15.01 13.48 14.09
C GLU A 104 -16.52 13.65 13.86
N GLU A 105 -16.93 13.81 12.60
CA GLU A 105 -18.31 13.95 12.16
C GLU A 105 -18.55 13.08 10.92
N ARG A 106 -19.82 12.76 10.63
CA ARG A 106 -20.17 11.95 9.45
C ARG A 106 -19.71 12.66 8.17
N PRO A 107 -18.80 12.06 7.38
CA PRO A 107 -18.36 12.67 6.14
C PRO A 107 -19.46 12.60 5.07
N GLU A 108 -19.52 13.62 4.23
CA GLU A 108 -20.36 13.65 3.03
C GLU A 108 -19.47 13.46 1.79
N PHE A 109 -19.71 12.37 1.06
CA PHE A 109 -18.94 12.06 -0.14
C PHE A 109 -19.71 12.37 -1.42
N LYS A 110 -18.98 12.78 -2.46
CA LYS A 110 -19.53 12.95 -3.80
C LYS A 110 -19.61 11.61 -4.52
N ASN A 111 -20.75 11.37 -5.16
CA ASN A 111 -21.11 10.19 -5.94
C ASN A 111 -21.24 8.91 -5.09
N GLU A 112 -22.36 8.24 -5.26
CA GLU A 112 -22.66 7.00 -4.56
C GLU A 112 -22.02 5.80 -5.27
N VAL A 113 -21.60 4.81 -4.48
CA VAL A 113 -21.18 3.51 -4.99
C VAL A 113 -22.31 2.52 -4.69
N PRO A 114 -22.72 1.66 -5.65
CA PRO A 114 -23.74 0.66 -5.38
C PRO A 114 -23.39 -0.23 -4.18
N ASP A 115 -24.42 -0.66 -3.46
CA ASP A 115 -24.29 -1.56 -2.31
C ASP A 115 -23.47 -2.82 -2.63
N ILE A 116 -22.71 -3.28 -1.65
CA ILE A 116 -21.82 -4.44 -1.80
C ILE A 116 -22.62 -5.72 -1.96
N ASP A 117 -23.68 -5.89 -1.18
CA ASP A 117 -24.50 -7.11 -1.25
C ASP A 117 -25.25 -7.15 -2.59
N GLU A 118 -25.70 -6.00 -3.09
CA GLU A 118 -26.24 -5.87 -4.44
C GLU A 118 -25.23 -6.29 -5.51
N ARG A 119 -24.02 -5.73 -5.49
CA ARG A 119 -22.95 -6.04 -6.45
C ARG A 119 -22.59 -7.52 -6.44
N VAL A 120 -22.39 -8.09 -5.25
CA VAL A 120 -22.03 -9.51 -5.08
C VAL A 120 -23.16 -10.42 -5.57
N ARG A 121 -24.42 -10.09 -5.24
CA ARG A 121 -25.59 -10.86 -5.69
C ARG A 121 -25.72 -10.86 -7.21
N GLN A 122 -25.57 -9.70 -7.85
CA GLN A 122 -25.59 -9.58 -9.31
C GLN A 122 -24.53 -10.47 -9.98
N VAL A 123 -23.32 -10.53 -9.42
CA VAL A 123 -22.25 -11.41 -9.94
C VAL A 123 -22.59 -12.89 -9.75
N ILE A 124 -23.11 -13.28 -8.59
CA ILE A 124 -23.53 -14.66 -8.32
C ILE A 124 -24.64 -15.08 -9.29
N GLU A 125 -25.65 -14.23 -9.48
CA GLU A 125 -26.79 -14.49 -10.37
C GLU A 125 -26.39 -14.54 -11.85
N ALA A 126 -25.45 -13.70 -12.27
CA ALA A 126 -24.95 -13.67 -13.64
C ALA A 126 -24.12 -14.91 -14.04
N LYS A 127 -23.77 -15.80 -13.08
CA LYS A 127 -22.91 -17.00 -13.29
C LYS A 127 -21.61 -16.72 -14.04
N GLY A 128 -21.18 -15.46 -14.14
CA GLY A 128 -20.44 -15.00 -15.31
C GLY A 128 -19.12 -14.27 -15.02
N ILE A 129 -18.68 -14.17 -13.77
CA ILE A 129 -17.47 -13.40 -13.44
C ILE A 129 -16.69 -14.10 -12.32
N GLY A 130 -15.64 -14.83 -12.69
CA GLY A 130 -14.75 -15.54 -11.78
C GLY A 130 -13.99 -16.66 -12.47
N HIS A 131 -13.02 -17.23 -11.77
CA HIS A 131 -12.29 -18.39 -12.24
C HIS A 131 -13.22 -19.62 -12.17
N PRO A 132 -13.42 -20.37 -13.27
CA PRO A 132 -14.20 -21.60 -13.22
C PRO A 132 -13.54 -22.62 -12.29
N GLU A 133 -14.36 -23.30 -11.48
CA GLU A 133 -13.89 -24.41 -10.64
C GLU A 133 -13.53 -25.61 -11.53
N LYS A 134 -12.23 -25.91 -11.59
CA LYS A 134 -11.71 -27.04 -12.36
C LYS A 134 -10.43 -27.53 -11.71
N PRO A 135 -10.50 -28.58 -10.87
CA PRO A 135 -9.32 -29.20 -10.28
C PRO A 135 -8.31 -29.69 -11.32
N LEU A 136 -7.07 -29.91 -10.88
CA LEU A 136 -6.03 -30.54 -11.69
C LEU A 136 -6.45 -31.95 -12.12
N ALA A 137 -6.08 -32.33 -13.34
CA ALA A 137 -6.43 -33.64 -13.89
C ALA A 137 -5.72 -34.80 -13.16
N ASP A 138 -4.50 -34.56 -12.70
CA ASP A 138 -3.77 -35.50 -11.85
C ASP A 138 -4.22 -35.37 -10.39
N GLY A 139 -4.82 -36.43 -9.87
CA GLY A 139 -5.31 -36.47 -8.50
C GLY A 139 -4.20 -36.47 -7.44
N GLU A 140 -2.98 -36.91 -7.75
CA GLU A 140 -1.85 -36.79 -6.82
C GLU A 140 -1.37 -35.35 -6.74
N ALA A 141 -1.21 -34.70 -7.89
CA ALA A 141 -0.89 -33.28 -7.98
C ALA A 141 -1.93 -32.41 -7.26
N GLN A 142 -3.22 -32.66 -7.46
CA GLN A 142 -4.30 -31.97 -6.75
C GLN A 142 -4.19 -32.15 -5.23
N ARG A 143 -3.97 -33.38 -4.75
CA ARG A 143 -3.81 -33.65 -3.31
C ARG A 143 -2.61 -32.93 -2.72
N ALA A 144 -1.52 -32.75 -3.48
CA ALA A 144 -0.35 -32.01 -3.01
C ALA A 144 -0.67 -30.52 -2.82
N VAL A 145 -1.39 -29.90 -3.76
CA VAL A 145 -1.86 -28.51 -3.65
C VAL A 145 -2.81 -28.36 -2.46
N ASP A 146 -3.83 -29.22 -2.35
CA ASP A 146 -4.80 -29.16 -1.24
C ASP A 146 -4.11 -29.37 0.14
N ALA A 147 -3.10 -30.23 0.21
CA ALA A 147 -2.32 -30.40 1.43
C ALA A 147 -1.50 -29.16 1.79
N ALA A 148 -0.94 -28.44 0.80
CA ALA A 148 -0.25 -27.18 1.03
C ALA A 148 -1.22 -26.08 1.49
N VAL A 149 -2.40 -25.99 0.86
CA VAL A 149 -3.49 -25.08 1.28
C VAL A 149 -3.88 -25.36 2.73
N LYS A 150 -4.12 -26.62 3.08
CA LYS A 150 -4.46 -27.00 4.45
C LYS A 150 -3.37 -26.63 5.47
N LYS A 151 -2.09 -26.76 5.12
CA LYS A 151 -0.98 -26.33 5.97
C LYS A 151 -0.94 -24.82 6.20
N ALA A 152 -1.42 -24.01 5.26
CA ALA A 152 -1.54 -22.57 5.48
C ALA A 152 -2.53 -22.22 6.60
N PHE A 153 -3.50 -23.09 6.90
CA PHE A 153 -4.40 -22.95 8.05
C PHE A 153 -3.77 -23.38 9.39
N GLU A 154 -2.54 -23.90 9.40
CA GLU A 154 -1.75 -24.08 10.63
C GLU A 154 -1.14 -22.76 11.11
N VAL A 155 -1.07 -21.74 10.24
CA VAL A 155 -0.69 -20.37 10.61
C VAL A 155 -1.91 -19.69 11.22
N ASP A 156 -1.77 -19.26 12.48
CA ASP A 156 -2.87 -18.64 13.22
C ASP A 156 -3.41 -17.41 12.50
N GLY A 157 -4.72 -17.29 12.43
CA GLY A 157 -5.40 -16.19 11.76
C GLY A 157 -5.64 -16.32 10.25
N THR A 158 -5.17 -17.38 9.57
CA THR A 158 -5.55 -17.66 8.16
C THR A 158 -7.08 -17.78 8.03
N ARG A 159 -7.68 -17.01 7.12
CA ARG A 159 -9.15 -16.93 6.92
C ARG A 159 -9.62 -17.44 5.57
N GLY A 160 -8.82 -17.24 4.53
CA GLY A 160 -9.17 -17.66 3.18
C GLY A 160 -7.92 -17.87 2.34
N VAL A 161 -7.90 -18.98 1.60
CA VAL A 161 -6.87 -19.28 0.62
C VAL A 161 -7.55 -19.62 -0.70
N VAL A 162 -7.07 -19.04 -1.79
CA VAL A 162 -7.53 -19.30 -3.16
C VAL A 162 -6.31 -19.57 -4.04
N VAL A 163 -6.37 -20.65 -4.82
CA VAL A 163 -5.33 -21.03 -5.78
C VAL A 163 -5.96 -21.10 -7.17
N VAL A 164 -5.46 -20.29 -8.07
CA VAL A 164 -5.87 -20.25 -9.47
C VAL A 164 -4.69 -20.68 -10.34
N LYS A 165 -4.94 -21.63 -11.24
CA LYS A 165 -3.96 -22.12 -12.22
C LYS A 165 -4.64 -22.25 -13.57
N ASP A 166 -3.98 -21.72 -14.60
CA ASP A 166 -4.51 -21.72 -15.97
C ASP A 166 -5.88 -21.05 -16.11
N GLY A 167 -6.08 -19.98 -15.34
CA GLY A 167 -7.35 -19.27 -15.24
C GLY A 167 -8.46 -20.04 -14.52
N ASN A 168 -8.20 -21.24 -13.97
CA ASN A 168 -9.18 -22.03 -13.23
C ASN A 168 -8.93 -21.99 -11.73
N LEU A 169 -9.99 -21.98 -10.94
CA LEU A 169 -9.92 -22.19 -9.50
C LEU A 169 -9.65 -23.68 -9.23
N ILE A 170 -8.44 -23.99 -8.75
CA ILE A 170 -8.00 -25.37 -8.51
C ILE A 170 -8.10 -25.78 -7.04
N SER A 171 -8.04 -24.83 -6.11
CA SER A 171 -8.21 -25.09 -4.68
C SER A 171 -8.67 -23.83 -3.96
N GLU A 172 -9.56 -23.98 -2.99
CA GLU A 172 -9.95 -22.92 -2.07
C GLU A 172 -10.35 -23.48 -0.71
N GLU A 173 -10.05 -22.75 0.35
CA GLU A 173 -10.46 -23.10 1.71
C GLU A 173 -10.70 -21.82 2.51
N TYR A 174 -11.62 -21.89 3.47
CA TYR A 174 -12.00 -20.78 4.34
C TYR A 174 -12.08 -21.24 5.79
N ALA A 175 -11.68 -20.38 6.71
CA ALA A 175 -11.89 -20.59 8.13
C ALA A 175 -13.39 -20.67 8.46
N LYS A 176 -13.71 -21.29 9.59
CA LYS A 176 -15.09 -21.61 9.99
C LYS A 176 -16.08 -20.45 9.82
N ASP A 177 -15.69 -19.25 10.27
CA ASP A 177 -16.54 -18.06 10.31
C ASP A 177 -16.45 -17.20 9.04
N TYR A 178 -15.62 -17.61 8.08
CA TYR A 178 -15.42 -16.94 6.80
C TYR A 178 -15.98 -17.77 5.64
N LYS A 179 -16.37 -17.09 4.57
CA LYS A 179 -16.94 -17.63 3.35
C LYS A 179 -16.36 -16.88 2.14
N ALA A 180 -16.58 -17.42 0.96
CA ALA A 180 -16.08 -16.86 -0.30
C ALA A 180 -16.55 -15.44 -0.62
N TYR A 181 -17.65 -14.98 0.02
CA TYR A 181 -18.23 -13.65 -0.20
C TYR A 181 -17.87 -12.64 0.90
N ASN A 182 -17.17 -13.04 1.97
CA ASN A 182 -16.74 -12.09 3.00
C ASN A 182 -15.53 -11.31 2.49
N ALA A 183 -15.72 -10.02 2.18
CA ALA A 183 -14.63 -9.12 1.86
C ALA A 183 -13.73 -8.94 3.10
N GLN A 184 -12.42 -8.91 2.89
CA GLN A 184 -11.43 -8.78 3.93
C GLN A 184 -10.48 -7.63 3.60
N LEU A 185 -9.97 -6.98 4.64
CA LEU A 185 -8.96 -5.92 4.52
C LEU A 185 -7.69 -6.49 3.87
N GLY A 186 -7.24 -5.85 2.79
CA GLY A 186 -6.00 -6.19 2.10
C GLY A 186 -4.76 -5.49 2.66
N TRP A 187 -4.93 -4.51 3.57
CA TRP A 187 -3.83 -3.68 4.06
C TRP A 187 -3.01 -3.11 2.89
N SER A 188 -1.70 -3.18 2.96
CA SER A 188 -0.80 -2.68 1.93
C SER A 188 -0.89 -3.36 0.55
N MET A 189 -1.63 -4.46 0.38
CA MET A 189 -1.98 -4.95 -0.96
C MET A 189 -2.73 -3.87 -1.78
N THR A 190 -3.35 -2.91 -1.10
CA THR A 190 -3.99 -1.73 -1.70
C THR A 190 -3.03 -0.93 -2.57
N LYS A 191 -1.73 -0.88 -2.26
CA LYS A 191 -0.75 -0.15 -3.05
C LYS A 191 -0.63 -0.68 -4.47
N SER A 192 -0.74 -2.00 -4.63
CA SER A 192 -0.77 -2.65 -5.94
C SER A 192 -2.03 -2.25 -6.72
N VAL A 193 -3.18 -2.15 -6.04
CA VAL A 193 -4.43 -1.63 -6.62
C VAL A 193 -4.27 -0.15 -7.00
N ALA A 194 -3.59 0.64 -6.18
CA ALA A 194 -3.33 2.06 -6.43
C ALA A 194 -2.45 2.28 -7.67
N ASN A 195 -1.38 1.50 -7.84
CA ASN A 195 -0.58 1.51 -9.08
C ASN A 195 -1.47 1.24 -10.30
N VAL A 196 -2.29 0.19 -10.24
CA VAL A 196 -3.18 -0.16 -11.35
C VAL A 196 -4.25 0.92 -11.59
N LEU A 197 -4.77 1.53 -10.53
CA LEU A 197 -5.72 2.63 -10.62
C LEU A 197 -5.09 3.88 -11.26
N MET A 198 -3.83 4.19 -10.95
CA MET A 198 -3.08 5.28 -11.57
C MET A 198 -2.91 5.06 -13.06
N GLY A 199 -2.49 3.86 -13.47
CA GLY A 199 -2.42 3.51 -14.89
C GLY A 199 -3.79 3.57 -15.56
N ARG A 200 -4.84 3.20 -14.84
CA ARG A 200 -6.21 3.31 -15.36
C ARG A 200 -6.63 4.76 -15.58
N VAL A 201 -6.25 5.66 -14.67
CA VAL A 201 -6.53 7.09 -14.80
C VAL A 201 -5.72 7.69 -15.95
N GLU A 202 -4.43 7.38 -16.08
CA GLU A 202 -3.60 7.81 -17.23
C GLU A 202 -4.14 7.30 -18.57
N GLN A 203 -4.67 6.06 -18.62
CA GLN A 203 -5.33 5.54 -19.82
C GLN A 203 -6.62 6.29 -20.19
N LEU A 204 -7.27 6.94 -19.23
CA LEU A 204 -8.57 7.60 -19.38
C LEU A 204 -8.47 9.13 -19.48
N ASP A 205 -7.42 9.71 -18.94
CA ASP A 205 -7.20 11.15 -18.83
C ASP A 205 -5.94 11.55 -19.60
N PRO A 206 -6.06 12.09 -20.82
CA PRO A 206 -4.92 12.39 -21.67
C PRO A 206 -4.01 13.51 -21.13
N ASP A 207 -4.48 14.27 -20.15
CA ASP A 207 -3.74 15.37 -19.52
C ASP A 207 -3.03 14.94 -18.21
N PHE A 208 -3.08 13.65 -17.86
CA PHE A 208 -2.47 13.09 -16.67
C PHE A 208 -1.41 12.05 -17.05
N SER A 209 -0.17 12.22 -16.56
CA SER A 209 0.83 11.16 -16.58
C SER A 209 1.46 10.96 -15.21
N VAL A 210 1.79 9.71 -14.86
CA VAL A 210 2.53 9.45 -13.61
C VAL A 210 3.98 9.95 -13.62
N GLN A 211 4.49 10.37 -14.77
CA GLN A 211 5.79 11.04 -14.88
C GLN A 211 5.73 12.53 -14.53
N ASP A 212 4.52 13.10 -14.41
CA ASP A 212 4.35 14.49 -14.02
C ASP A 212 4.67 14.68 -12.53
N SER A 213 5.06 15.91 -12.18
CA SER A 213 5.14 16.33 -10.79
C SER A 213 3.80 16.09 -10.09
N ALA A 214 3.81 15.28 -9.05
CA ALA A 214 2.61 14.99 -8.28
C ALA A 214 2.11 16.23 -7.53
N LEU A 215 3.05 17.02 -6.99
CA LEU A 215 2.73 18.02 -5.97
C LEU A 215 2.59 19.45 -6.52
N THR A 216 3.14 19.73 -7.70
CA THR A 216 3.00 21.06 -8.32
C THR A 216 1.54 21.37 -8.62
N GLY A 217 1.09 22.56 -8.21
CA GLY A 217 -0.28 23.07 -8.41
C GLY A 217 -1.27 22.71 -7.31
N LEU A 218 -0.83 22.05 -6.23
CA LEU A 218 -1.65 21.78 -5.06
C LEU A 218 -1.50 22.90 -4.03
N ASP A 219 -2.56 23.67 -3.80
CA ASP A 219 -2.54 24.86 -2.92
C ASP A 219 -2.23 24.55 -1.44
N TRP A 220 -2.34 23.27 -1.04
CA TRP A 220 -2.10 22.80 0.32
C TRP A 220 -0.70 22.18 0.52
N VAL A 221 0.18 22.28 -0.47
CA VAL A 221 1.58 21.80 -0.41
C VAL A 221 2.56 22.95 -0.57
N ASP A 222 3.53 23.06 0.35
CA ASP A 222 4.71 23.90 0.17
C ASP A 222 5.73 23.20 -0.73
N THR A 223 5.63 23.46 -2.04
CA THR A 223 6.47 22.82 -3.06
C THR A 223 7.91 23.37 -3.12
N ASP A 224 8.16 24.56 -2.56
CA ASP A 224 9.49 25.17 -2.50
C ASP A 224 10.36 24.60 -1.37
N SER A 225 9.73 23.93 -0.40
CA SER A 225 10.44 23.19 0.65
C SER A 225 11.29 22.06 0.04
N GLY A 226 12.52 21.91 0.53
CA GLY A 226 13.48 20.99 -0.08
C GLY A 226 14.88 21.07 0.52
N ILE A 227 15.79 20.29 -0.05
CA ILE A 227 17.18 20.14 0.39
C ILE A 227 18.15 20.62 -0.68
N THR A 228 19.30 21.13 -0.27
CA THR A 228 20.43 21.35 -1.17
C THR A 228 21.21 20.04 -1.27
N ASP A 229 21.43 19.54 -2.48
CA ASP A 229 22.28 18.36 -2.72
C ASP A 229 23.68 18.65 -2.17
N GLY A 230 23.94 18.12 -0.98
CA GLY A 230 25.19 18.28 -0.27
C GLY A 230 26.05 17.06 -0.53
N THR A 231 26.78 17.05 -1.65
CA THR A 231 28.01 16.26 -1.70
C THR A 231 28.90 16.76 -0.56
N ALA A 232 29.00 15.95 0.48
CA ALA A 232 29.65 16.28 1.73
C ALA A 232 31.12 16.71 1.54
N ASP A 233 31.46 17.81 2.20
CA ASP A 233 32.73 18.10 2.87
C ASP A 233 33.99 17.61 2.13
N GLY A 234 34.34 18.31 1.05
CA GLY A 234 35.71 18.34 0.57
C GLY A 234 36.56 19.01 1.63
N THR A 235 37.34 18.23 2.37
CA THR A 235 38.46 18.72 3.19
C THR A 235 39.19 19.81 2.41
N ALA A 236 39.12 21.04 2.90
CA ALA A 236 39.79 22.17 2.31
C ALA A 236 41.31 21.91 2.35
N ASP A 237 41.86 21.43 1.24
CA ASP A 237 43.29 21.52 1.00
C ASP A 237 43.62 23.01 0.84
N SER A 238 44.21 23.55 1.88
CA SER A 238 44.79 24.89 1.91
C SER A 238 46.02 24.93 0.99
N ASP A 239 45.81 25.08 -0.32
CA ASP A 239 46.81 25.67 -1.20
C ASP A 239 46.19 26.81 -2.02
N GLY A 240 46.70 28.00 -1.78
CA GLY A 240 46.22 29.24 -2.36
C GLY A 240 46.59 29.34 -3.83
N THR A 241 45.66 28.95 -4.71
CA THR A 241 45.67 29.40 -6.10
C THR A 241 44.28 29.86 -6.53
N ALA A 242 44.19 31.15 -6.85
CA ALA A 242 42.98 31.80 -7.34
C ALA A 242 42.63 31.28 -8.74
N GLY A 243 41.76 30.28 -8.80
CA GLY A 243 41.08 29.82 -10.01
C GLY A 243 39.65 30.35 -10.06
N SER A 244 39.31 31.02 -11.15
CA SER A 244 37.96 31.48 -11.51
C SER A 244 36.93 30.35 -11.35
N THR A 245 36.18 30.34 -10.25
CA THR A 245 35.11 29.39 -10.00
C THR A 245 33.83 29.91 -10.65
N THR A 246 33.44 29.33 -11.77
CA THR A 246 32.05 29.35 -12.20
C THR A 246 31.26 28.68 -11.08
N THR A 247 30.49 29.45 -10.31
CA THR A 247 29.58 28.92 -9.31
C THR A 247 28.49 28.12 -10.01
N SER A 248 28.70 26.80 -10.15
CA SER A 248 27.59 25.88 -10.34
C SER A 248 26.67 26.10 -9.14
N ARG A 249 25.50 26.72 -9.34
CA ARG A 249 24.48 26.78 -8.30
C ARG A 249 24.18 25.33 -7.93
N GLU A 250 24.44 24.95 -6.69
CA GLU A 250 23.99 23.67 -6.13
C GLU A 250 22.51 23.52 -6.46
N LYS A 251 22.15 22.42 -7.12
CA LYS A 251 20.76 22.19 -7.53
C LYS A 251 20.00 21.78 -6.27
N LYS A 252 19.12 22.66 -5.81
CA LYS A 252 18.20 22.36 -4.72
C LYS A 252 17.13 21.38 -5.23
N ALA A 253 17.02 20.21 -4.60
CA ALA A 253 15.89 19.30 -4.80
C ALA A 253 14.72 19.76 -3.94
N THR A 254 13.51 19.73 -4.48
CA THR A 254 12.30 20.25 -3.82
C THR A 254 11.14 19.28 -3.92
N LYS A 255 10.10 19.50 -3.13
CA LYS A 255 8.85 18.73 -3.24
C LYS A 255 8.18 18.89 -4.62
N ALA A 256 8.45 19.97 -5.35
CA ALA A 256 8.01 20.12 -6.75
C ALA A 256 8.57 19.04 -7.67
N ASP A 257 9.75 18.47 -7.36
CA ASP A 257 10.41 17.46 -8.20
C ASP A 257 9.84 16.05 -8.01
N ILE A 258 9.01 15.81 -6.98
CA ILE A 258 8.40 14.50 -6.71
C ILE A 258 7.35 14.18 -7.79
N THR A 259 7.56 13.08 -8.53
CA THR A 259 6.58 12.56 -9.50
C THR A 259 5.61 11.56 -8.86
N TYR A 260 4.50 11.23 -9.54
CA TYR A 260 3.65 10.13 -9.09
C TYR A 260 4.40 8.79 -9.14
N SER A 261 5.28 8.60 -10.12
CA SER A 261 6.14 7.42 -10.22
C SER A 261 7.02 7.25 -8.98
N ASP A 262 7.66 8.32 -8.49
CA ASP A 262 8.47 8.29 -7.28
C ASP A 262 7.64 7.85 -6.06
N LEU A 263 6.43 8.41 -5.91
CA LEU A 263 5.52 8.05 -4.82
C LEU A 263 5.07 6.58 -4.87
N LEU A 264 4.82 6.03 -6.06
CA LEU A 264 4.41 4.63 -6.21
C LEU A 264 5.57 3.64 -6.08
N ARG A 265 6.80 4.10 -6.31
CA ARG A 265 8.05 3.30 -6.23
C ARG A 265 8.74 3.40 -4.88
N MET A 266 8.14 4.11 -3.92
CA MET A 266 8.69 4.30 -2.57
C MET A 266 9.96 5.16 -2.57
N GLN A 267 10.05 6.12 -3.49
CA GLN A 267 11.24 6.93 -3.79
C GLN A 267 10.99 8.44 -3.65
N SER A 268 10.02 8.84 -2.82
CA SER A 268 9.63 10.25 -2.69
C SER A 268 10.67 11.11 -1.96
N GLY A 269 11.49 10.50 -1.10
CA GLY A 269 12.44 11.18 -0.23
C GLY A 269 11.79 11.96 0.93
N LEU A 270 10.49 11.79 1.16
CA LEU A 270 9.77 12.40 2.28
C LEU A 270 9.96 11.59 3.56
N ALA A 271 10.35 12.26 4.65
CA ALA A 271 10.50 11.67 5.98
C ALA A 271 9.29 10.83 6.36
N TRP A 272 9.50 9.56 6.72
CA TRP A 272 8.39 8.66 6.99
C TRP A 272 8.70 7.55 8.00
N ASP A 273 7.86 7.44 9.04
CA ASP A 273 7.87 6.31 9.98
C ASP A 273 6.74 5.30 9.70
N GLU A 274 7.07 4.19 9.06
CA GLU A 274 6.14 3.08 8.74
C GLU A 274 5.89 2.13 9.93
N THR A 275 6.28 2.50 11.16
CA THR A 275 6.01 1.66 12.33
C THR A 275 4.52 1.68 12.70
N TYR A 276 3.87 0.51 12.73
CA TYR A 276 2.43 0.35 13.00
C TYR A 276 2.03 0.38 14.49
N ASP A 277 2.91 0.87 15.36
CA ASP A 277 2.54 1.15 16.75
C ASP A 277 1.83 2.50 16.86
N THR A 278 1.49 2.93 18.08
CA THR A 278 0.73 4.17 18.28
C THR A 278 1.53 5.46 18.04
N THR A 279 2.84 5.38 17.81
CA THR A 279 3.71 6.56 17.66
C THR A 279 4.13 6.81 16.22
N GLY A 280 4.22 5.76 15.40
CA GLY A 280 4.59 5.86 13.99
C GLY A 280 3.60 6.66 13.14
N ASP A 281 4.12 7.18 12.03
CA ASP A 281 3.37 8.09 11.16
C ASP A 281 2.21 7.41 10.46
N VAL A 282 2.38 6.14 10.07
CA VAL A 282 1.31 5.37 9.43
C VAL A 282 0.08 5.24 10.31
N ALA A 283 0.23 4.87 11.58
CA ALA A 283 -0.90 4.69 12.48
C ALA A 283 -1.54 6.04 12.85
N ARG A 284 -0.71 7.08 13.10
CA ARG A 284 -1.22 8.43 13.33
C ARG A 284 -2.02 8.95 12.15
N MET A 285 -1.51 8.79 10.93
CA MET A 285 -2.20 9.20 9.71
C MET A 285 -3.54 8.49 9.60
N LEU A 286 -3.56 7.15 9.66
CA LEU A 286 -4.75 6.34 9.40
C LEU A 286 -5.87 6.55 10.42
N TYR A 287 -5.52 6.77 11.69
CA TYR A 287 -6.49 6.74 12.78
C TYR A 287 -6.78 8.08 13.44
N THR A 288 -6.04 9.14 13.06
CA THR A 288 -6.24 10.47 13.65
C THR A 288 -6.30 11.62 12.63
N SER A 289 -5.88 11.41 11.38
CA SER A 289 -5.93 12.46 10.37
C SER A 289 -7.25 12.45 9.60
N SER A 290 -7.88 13.61 9.47
CA SER A 290 -9.04 13.81 8.60
C SER A 290 -8.65 14.00 7.13
N ASN A 291 -7.44 14.50 6.86
CA ASN A 291 -6.87 14.65 5.52
C ASN A 291 -5.48 14.01 5.50
N MET A 292 -5.43 12.77 5.01
CA MET A 292 -4.22 11.95 5.00
C MET A 292 -3.22 12.44 3.94
N GLY A 293 -3.69 12.92 2.79
CA GLY A 293 -2.82 13.51 1.76
C GLY A 293 -2.02 14.69 2.30
N LYS A 294 -2.70 15.62 2.98
CA LYS A 294 -2.05 16.76 3.62
C LYS A 294 -1.10 16.34 4.74
N PHE A 295 -1.47 15.37 5.57
CA PHE A 295 -0.59 14.84 6.62
C PHE A 295 0.77 14.40 6.07
N VAL A 296 0.77 13.72 4.92
CA VAL A 296 2.00 13.26 4.26
C VAL A 296 2.74 14.42 3.59
N ALA A 297 2.04 15.33 2.91
CA ALA A 297 2.68 16.46 2.25
C ALA A 297 3.36 17.44 3.21
N ASP A 298 2.93 17.48 4.48
CA ASP A 298 3.54 18.29 5.54
C ASP A 298 4.86 17.67 6.07
N LYS A 299 5.24 16.46 5.66
CA LYS A 299 6.53 15.84 6.01
C LYS A 299 7.70 16.54 5.34
N ASP A 300 8.84 16.57 6.01
CA ASP A 300 10.06 17.16 5.45
C ASP A 300 10.60 16.29 4.31
N LEU A 301 11.26 16.94 3.34
CA LEU A 301 12.05 16.23 2.34
C LEU A 301 13.43 15.96 2.95
N GLU A 302 13.80 14.68 3.11
CA GLU A 302 15.09 14.26 3.68
C GLU A 302 16.08 13.81 2.59
N HIS A 303 15.56 13.28 1.48
CA HIS A 303 16.35 12.82 0.35
C HIS A 303 15.85 13.44 -0.96
N ALA A 304 16.71 13.52 -1.97
CA ALA A 304 16.27 13.94 -3.28
C ALA A 304 15.28 12.90 -3.85
N PRO A 305 14.19 13.31 -4.52
CA PRO A 305 13.26 12.35 -5.13
C PRO A 305 13.99 11.43 -6.11
N GLY A 306 13.69 10.14 -6.05
CA GLY A 306 14.32 9.12 -6.88
C GLY A 306 15.66 8.56 -6.37
N THR A 307 16.26 9.10 -5.30
CA THR A 307 17.61 8.67 -4.85
C THR A 307 17.62 7.77 -3.62
N TYR A 308 16.55 7.75 -2.83
CA TYR A 308 16.41 6.93 -1.63
C TYR A 308 15.10 6.17 -1.64
N ARG A 309 15.14 4.87 -1.35
CA ARG A 309 13.92 4.05 -1.26
C ARG A 309 13.59 3.66 0.17
N GLU A 310 12.43 4.09 0.65
CA GLU A 310 11.84 3.67 1.92
C GLU A 310 10.36 3.34 1.77
N TYR A 311 9.96 2.21 2.34
CA TYR A 311 8.58 1.77 2.22
C TYR A 311 7.64 2.74 2.96
N SER A 312 6.67 3.31 2.23
CA SER A 312 5.82 4.38 2.75
C SER A 312 4.36 4.22 2.32
N THR A 313 3.49 3.86 3.27
CA THR A 313 2.04 3.97 3.13
C THR A 313 1.62 5.40 2.81
N GLY A 314 2.31 6.38 3.39
CA GLY A 314 2.08 7.79 3.15
C GLY A 314 2.27 8.17 1.68
N SER A 315 3.37 7.75 1.05
CA SER A 315 3.69 8.09 -0.35
C SER A 315 2.58 7.66 -1.31
N THR A 316 2.07 6.44 -1.18
CA THR A 316 0.95 5.97 -2.03
C THR A 316 -0.36 6.71 -1.76
N THR A 317 -0.64 7.06 -0.50
CA THR A 317 -1.81 7.87 -0.13
C THR A 317 -1.72 9.29 -0.70
N LEU A 318 -0.55 9.92 -0.63
CA LEU A 318 -0.29 11.23 -1.22
C LEU A 318 -0.46 11.20 -2.75
N ALA A 319 -0.01 10.13 -3.40
CA ALA A 319 -0.23 9.95 -4.83
C ALA A 319 -1.74 9.99 -5.16
N CYS A 320 -2.57 9.24 -4.42
CA CYS A 320 -4.01 9.24 -4.64
C CYS A 320 -4.69 10.57 -4.29
N ALA A 321 -4.25 11.28 -3.26
CA ALA A 321 -4.74 12.64 -2.97
C ALA A 321 -4.48 13.58 -4.15
N ALA A 322 -3.22 13.66 -4.59
CA ALA A 322 -2.81 14.50 -5.71
C ALA A 322 -3.52 14.13 -7.01
N MET A 323 -3.69 12.83 -7.31
CA MET A 323 -4.37 12.36 -8.51
C MET A 323 -5.88 12.70 -8.50
N GLN A 324 -6.55 12.59 -7.35
CA GLN A 324 -7.96 12.98 -7.21
C GLN A 324 -8.19 14.47 -7.38
N GLU A 325 -7.20 15.30 -7.07
CA GLU A 325 -7.27 16.74 -7.29
C GLU A 325 -6.86 17.18 -8.69
N LYS A 326 -5.98 16.45 -9.37
CA LYS A 326 -5.42 16.89 -10.66
C LYS A 326 -6.03 16.21 -11.88
N SER A 327 -6.51 14.97 -11.76
CA SER A 327 -7.17 14.29 -12.87
C SER A 327 -8.64 14.70 -12.97
N SER A 328 -9.06 15.09 -14.16
CA SER A 328 -10.47 15.41 -14.45
C SER A 328 -11.36 14.17 -14.32
N VAL A 329 -10.83 12.99 -14.64
CA VAL A 329 -11.53 11.69 -14.45
C VAL A 329 -11.74 11.43 -12.97
N ALA A 330 -10.71 11.62 -12.15
CA ALA A 330 -10.77 11.38 -10.72
C ALA A 330 -11.69 12.37 -10.00
N GLN A 331 -11.58 13.67 -10.29
CA GLN A 331 -12.46 14.71 -9.73
C GLN A 331 -13.94 14.42 -10.01
N ARG A 332 -14.28 13.97 -11.24
CA ARG A 332 -15.66 13.64 -11.61
C ARG A 332 -16.18 12.43 -10.85
N ALA A 333 -15.32 11.43 -10.61
CA ALA A 333 -15.73 10.18 -9.97
C ALA A 333 -15.78 10.26 -8.45
N GLY A 334 -14.93 11.07 -7.80
CA GLY A 334 -14.87 11.16 -6.34
C GLY A 334 -14.57 9.79 -5.70
N VAL A 335 -15.26 9.45 -4.61
CA VAL A 335 -15.06 8.16 -3.93
C VAL A 335 -15.46 6.94 -4.78
N ALA A 336 -16.23 7.15 -5.85
CA ALA A 336 -16.60 6.08 -6.79
C ALA A 336 -15.50 5.75 -7.81
N LEU A 337 -14.36 6.47 -7.81
CA LEU A 337 -13.29 6.32 -8.80
C LEU A 337 -12.83 4.87 -9.00
N ALA A 338 -12.44 4.18 -7.93
CA ALA A 338 -11.94 2.82 -8.01
C ALA A 338 -13.02 1.84 -8.52
N TRP A 339 -14.27 2.04 -8.09
CA TRP A 339 -15.40 1.23 -8.53
C TRP A 339 -15.68 1.39 -10.03
N GLU A 340 -15.89 2.62 -10.47
CA GLU A 340 -16.34 2.94 -11.84
C GLU A 340 -15.29 2.62 -12.89
N THR A 341 -14.02 2.90 -12.59
CA THR A 341 -12.94 2.84 -13.58
C THR A 341 -12.17 1.53 -13.60
N LEU A 342 -12.13 0.80 -12.47
CA LEU A 342 -11.31 -0.41 -12.30
C LEU A 342 -12.13 -1.62 -11.83
N PHE A 343 -12.71 -1.60 -10.63
CA PHE A 343 -13.30 -2.80 -10.04
C PHE A 343 -14.50 -3.34 -10.82
N ARG A 344 -15.43 -2.47 -11.25
CA ARG A 344 -16.58 -2.92 -12.06
C ARG A 344 -16.13 -3.50 -13.42
N PRO A 345 -15.25 -2.83 -14.21
CA PRO A 345 -14.72 -3.40 -15.45
C PRO A 345 -13.96 -4.73 -15.30
N VAL A 346 -13.19 -4.90 -14.22
CA VAL A 346 -12.44 -6.14 -13.93
C VAL A 346 -13.37 -7.22 -13.35
N GLY A 347 -14.52 -6.84 -12.80
CA GLY A 347 -15.49 -7.77 -12.22
C GLY A 347 -15.23 -8.09 -10.75
N MET A 348 -14.58 -7.19 -10.01
CA MET A 348 -14.31 -7.29 -8.57
C MET A 348 -15.48 -6.73 -7.76
N ALA A 349 -16.58 -7.47 -7.68
CA ALA A 349 -17.83 -6.97 -7.12
C ALA A 349 -17.80 -6.66 -5.62
N SER A 350 -16.99 -7.37 -4.85
CA SER A 350 -16.82 -7.13 -3.41
C SER A 350 -15.84 -5.99 -3.10
N ALA A 351 -15.13 -5.49 -4.12
CA ALA A 351 -14.01 -4.59 -3.91
C ALA A 351 -14.44 -3.14 -3.62
N MET A 352 -13.73 -2.52 -2.68
CA MET A 352 -13.83 -1.10 -2.35
C MET A 352 -12.50 -0.58 -1.81
N ILE A 353 -12.32 0.74 -1.77
CA ILE A 353 -11.24 1.41 -1.04
C ILE A 353 -11.90 2.44 -0.12
N SER A 354 -11.75 2.30 1.19
CA SER A 354 -12.30 3.29 2.14
C SER A 354 -11.58 4.63 1.96
N PRO A 355 -12.29 5.76 1.98
CA PRO A 355 -11.69 7.09 1.98
C PRO A 355 -11.33 7.57 3.40
N ASP A 356 -10.54 8.63 3.50
CA ASP A 356 -10.42 9.44 4.71
C ASP A 356 -11.62 10.42 4.83
N ALA A 357 -11.66 11.21 5.91
CA ALA A 357 -12.76 12.16 6.13
C ALA A 357 -12.81 13.31 5.09
N HIS A 358 -11.71 13.58 4.39
CA HIS A 358 -11.65 14.53 3.28
C HIS A 358 -12.21 13.95 1.97
N GLY A 359 -12.40 12.64 1.90
CA GLY A 359 -12.83 11.92 0.70
C GLY A 359 -11.67 11.35 -0.12
N THR A 360 -10.44 11.41 0.38
CA THR A 360 -9.27 10.81 -0.26
C THR A 360 -9.32 9.30 -0.13
N LEU A 361 -9.38 8.55 -1.23
CA LEU A 361 -9.19 7.09 -1.17
C LEU A 361 -7.88 6.72 -0.46
N GLN A 362 -7.96 5.87 0.58
CA GLN A 362 -6.81 5.42 1.37
C GLN A 362 -6.01 4.34 0.61
N CYS A 363 -5.40 4.74 -0.51
CA CYS A 363 -4.66 3.89 -1.43
C CYS A 363 -3.42 3.20 -0.83
N GLY A 364 -2.94 3.67 0.32
CA GLY A 364 -1.84 3.04 1.03
C GLY A 364 -2.21 1.74 1.76
N SER A 365 -3.49 1.53 2.13
CA SER A 365 -3.82 0.49 3.13
C SER A 365 -5.24 -0.09 3.11
N SER A 366 -6.25 0.57 2.52
CA SER A 366 -7.65 0.26 2.89
C SER A 366 -8.52 -0.22 1.73
N ALA A 367 -7.96 -1.03 0.82
CA ALA A 367 -8.75 -1.88 -0.08
C ALA A 367 -9.28 -3.10 0.66
N TYR A 368 -10.53 -3.43 0.38
CA TYR A 368 -11.18 -4.64 0.85
C TYR A 368 -11.63 -5.42 -0.35
N ALA A 369 -11.44 -6.73 -0.35
CA ALA A 369 -11.97 -7.63 -1.36
C ALA A 369 -12.00 -9.06 -0.81
N THR A 370 -12.80 -9.91 -1.45
CA THR A 370 -12.75 -11.36 -1.21
C THR A 370 -11.47 -11.97 -1.82
N PRO A 371 -11.01 -13.14 -1.34
CA PRO A 371 -9.87 -13.83 -1.95
C PRO A 371 -10.07 -14.11 -3.45
N ARG A 372 -11.32 -14.38 -3.88
CA ARG A 372 -11.65 -14.59 -5.29
C ARG A 372 -11.55 -13.31 -6.12
N ASP A 373 -11.92 -12.15 -5.58
CA ASP A 373 -11.76 -10.88 -6.30
C ASP A 373 -10.28 -10.43 -6.35
N TRP A 374 -9.49 -10.71 -5.31
CA TRP A 374 -8.03 -10.59 -5.41
C TRP A 374 -7.45 -11.50 -6.50
N ALA A 375 -7.93 -12.73 -6.65
CA ALA A 375 -7.47 -13.60 -7.73
C ALA A 375 -7.83 -13.04 -9.13
N LYS A 376 -9.01 -12.43 -9.30
CA LYS A 376 -9.37 -11.71 -10.54
C LYS A 376 -8.43 -10.54 -10.80
N PHE A 377 -8.08 -9.78 -9.76
CA PHE A 377 -7.09 -8.70 -9.86
C PHE A 377 -5.73 -9.25 -10.30
N GLY A 378 -5.26 -10.34 -9.68
CA GLY A 378 -4.06 -11.08 -10.07
C GLY A 378 -4.08 -11.49 -11.55
N GLN A 379 -5.20 -12.02 -12.03
CA GLN A 379 -5.36 -12.40 -13.43
C GLN A 379 -5.33 -11.19 -14.37
N PHE A 380 -5.97 -10.09 -13.97
CA PHE A 380 -5.97 -8.85 -14.76
C PHE A 380 -4.55 -8.28 -14.94
N VAL A 381 -3.75 -8.25 -13.87
CA VAL A 381 -2.37 -7.75 -13.95
C VAL A 381 -1.45 -8.73 -14.67
N MET A 382 -1.63 -10.05 -14.48
CA MET A 382 -0.92 -11.09 -15.23
C MET A 382 -1.23 -11.01 -16.74
N ASN A 383 -2.44 -10.58 -17.11
CA ASN A 383 -2.86 -10.35 -18.49
C ASN A 383 -2.47 -8.94 -19.01
N ASN A 384 -1.48 -8.29 -18.40
CA ASN A 384 -1.01 -6.95 -18.78
C ASN A 384 -2.13 -5.89 -18.89
N GLY A 385 -3.11 -5.93 -17.98
CA GLY A 385 -4.21 -4.97 -17.97
C GLY A 385 -5.30 -5.24 -19.01
N VAL A 386 -5.38 -6.45 -19.57
CA VAL A 386 -6.45 -6.86 -20.48
C VAL A 386 -7.54 -7.65 -19.74
N VAL A 387 -8.79 -7.23 -19.92
CA VAL A 387 -9.97 -7.99 -19.48
C VAL A 387 -11.01 -8.04 -20.60
N ASN A 388 -11.58 -9.22 -20.88
CA ASN A 388 -12.57 -9.43 -21.94
C ASN A 388 -12.15 -8.86 -23.31
N GLY A 389 -10.86 -8.96 -23.65
CA GLY A 389 -10.28 -8.44 -24.89
C GLY A 389 -10.12 -6.92 -24.94
N ARG A 390 -10.42 -6.20 -23.86
CA ARG A 390 -10.24 -4.75 -23.74
C ARG A 390 -8.99 -4.43 -22.91
N GLN A 391 -8.09 -3.66 -23.50
CA GLN A 391 -6.95 -3.06 -22.80
C GLN A 391 -7.45 -1.93 -21.89
N LEU A 392 -7.25 -2.05 -20.58
CA LEU A 392 -7.66 -1.04 -19.59
C LEU A 392 -6.49 -0.22 -19.03
N LEU A 393 -5.25 -0.68 -19.18
CA LEU A 393 -4.04 0.03 -18.79
C LEU A 393 -3.23 0.44 -20.03
N PRO A 394 -2.33 1.44 -19.95
CA PRO A 394 -1.40 1.74 -21.03
C PRO A 394 -0.59 0.51 -21.43
N ALA A 395 -0.26 0.39 -22.72
CA ALA A 395 0.64 -0.66 -23.18
C ALA A 395 1.98 -0.56 -22.44
N GLY A 396 2.55 -1.70 -22.03
CA GLY A 396 3.79 -1.74 -21.25
C GLY A 396 3.66 -1.35 -19.77
N TRP A 397 2.47 -0.97 -19.28
CA TRP A 397 2.28 -0.52 -17.89
C TRP A 397 2.75 -1.54 -16.86
N MET A 398 2.33 -2.81 -16.99
CA MET A 398 2.70 -3.83 -16.00
C MET A 398 4.18 -4.18 -16.09
N LYS A 399 4.76 -4.22 -17.30
CA LYS A 399 6.20 -4.41 -17.47
C LYS A 399 6.98 -3.35 -16.69
N SER A 400 6.69 -2.06 -16.92
CA SER A 400 7.34 -0.95 -16.23
C SER A 400 7.10 -0.99 -14.71
N SER A 401 5.87 -1.29 -14.28
CA SER A 401 5.51 -1.38 -12.85
C SER A 401 6.22 -2.53 -12.13
N LEU A 402 6.64 -3.58 -12.84
CA LEU A 402 7.36 -4.73 -12.31
C LEU A 402 8.88 -4.67 -12.55
N THR A 403 9.41 -3.53 -12.99
CA THR A 403 10.85 -3.27 -13.10
C THR A 403 11.28 -2.38 -11.96
N GLU A 404 12.31 -2.80 -11.23
CA GLU A 404 12.91 -1.99 -10.17
C GLU A 404 13.67 -0.80 -10.77
N HIS A 405 13.58 0.36 -10.12
CA HIS A 405 14.42 1.51 -10.43
C HIS A 405 15.55 1.57 -9.42
N GLU A 406 16.79 1.62 -9.93
CA GLU A 406 17.98 1.76 -9.10
C GLU A 406 17.96 3.10 -8.34
N VAL A 407 18.39 3.05 -7.09
CA VAL A 407 18.51 4.19 -6.17
C VAL A 407 19.88 4.16 -5.52
N ASP A 408 20.33 5.28 -4.98
CA ASP A 408 21.63 5.38 -4.31
C ASP A 408 21.63 4.59 -2.99
N GLU A 409 20.51 4.62 -2.26
CA GLU A 409 20.37 3.94 -0.98
C GLU A 409 18.94 3.45 -0.72
N VAL A 410 18.83 2.36 0.06
CA VAL A 410 17.55 1.77 0.50
C VAL A 410 17.51 1.72 2.02
N GLN A 411 16.34 2.00 2.60
CA GLN A 411 16.11 1.82 4.03
C GLN A 411 16.30 0.33 4.39
N LYS A 412 17.25 0.04 5.29
CA LYS A 412 17.52 -1.33 5.74
C LYS A 412 16.44 -1.81 6.69
N ASN A 413 16.21 -3.13 6.68
CA ASN A 413 15.42 -3.79 7.70
C ASN A 413 16.05 -3.63 9.09
N LYS A 414 15.28 -3.90 10.16
CA LYS A 414 15.76 -3.81 11.55
C LYS A 414 16.99 -4.69 11.85
N ASP A 415 17.19 -5.75 11.08
CA ASP A 415 18.34 -6.65 11.19
C ASP A 415 19.53 -6.22 10.30
N GLY A 416 19.42 -5.10 9.60
CA GLY A 416 20.43 -4.54 8.70
C GLY A 416 20.41 -5.11 7.28
N SER A 417 19.52 -6.05 6.97
CA SER A 417 19.37 -6.61 5.62
C SER A 417 18.67 -5.64 4.65
N ASP A 418 18.87 -5.85 3.35
CA ASP A 418 18.11 -5.14 2.33
C ASP A 418 16.64 -5.58 2.35
N PRO A 419 15.68 -4.65 2.11
CA PRO A 419 14.25 -4.96 2.16
C PRO A 419 13.78 -5.88 1.03
N GLY A 420 14.59 -6.11 -0.01
CA GLY A 420 14.23 -6.87 -1.22
C GLY A 420 13.91 -5.97 -2.41
N HIS A 421 13.58 -6.56 -3.56
CA HIS A 421 13.28 -5.82 -4.78
C HIS A 421 11.85 -5.28 -4.77
N TYR A 422 11.68 -4.02 -5.20
CA TYR A 422 10.39 -3.34 -5.22
C TYR A 422 10.19 -2.56 -6.53
N GLY A 423 9.03 -2.76 -7.16
CA GLY A 423 8.56 -2.05 -8.34
C GLY A 423 7.58 -0.93 -7.98
N SER A 424 6.72 -0.54 -8.90
CA SER A 424 5.66 0.44 -8.63
C SER A 424 4.45 -0.27 -8.00
N GLY A 425 4.40 -0.34 -6.66
CA GLY A 425 3.30 -1.01 -5.94
C GLY A 425 3.45 -2.53 -5.77
N TRP A 426 4.59 -3.13 -6.11
CA TRP A 426 4.79 -4.58 -6.15
C TRP A 426 6.12 -4.98 -5.53
N TRP A 427 6.11 -6.06 -4.74
CA TRP A 427 7.33 -6.77 -4.41
C TRP A 427 7.71 -7.71 -5.55
N LEU A 428 9.00 -7.80 -5.84
CA LEU A 428 9.53 -8.49 -7.02
C LEU A 428 10.47 -9.61 -6.59
N ASN A 429 10.46 -10.71 -7.34
CA ASN A 429 11.46 -11.75 -7.10
C ASN A 429 12.85 -11.35 -7.62
N SER A 430 12.95 -10.49 -8.64
CA SER A 430 14.21 -9.89 -9.09
C SER A 430 14.03 -8.45 -9.57
N ALA A 431 15.13 -7.72 -9.78
CA ALA A 431 15.10 -6.36 -10.34
C ALA A 431 14.46 -6.32 -11.74
N THR A 432 14.52 -7.44 -12.47
CA THR A 432 14.04 -7.58 -13.86
C THR A 432 12.73 -8.37 -13.98
N THR A 433 11.95 -8.51 -12.91
CA THR A 433 10.69 -9.29 -12.92
C THR A 433 9.75 -8.91 -14.07
N GLY A 434 9.61 -7.62 -14.39
CA GLY A 434 8.78 -7.16 -15.52
C GLY A 434 9.25 -7.65 -16.90
N GLU A 435 10.57 -7.70 -17.13
CA GLU A 435 11.15 -8.26 -18.35
C GLU A 435 10.95 -9.77 -18.41
N ALA A 436 11.10 -10.47 -17.27
CA ALA A 436 10.86 -11.90 -17.20
C ALA A 436 9.38 -12.27 -17.47
N ALA A 437 8.43 -11.44 -17.00
CA ALA A 437 7.00 -11.66 -17.13
C ALA A 437 6.45 -11.36 -18.55
N PHE A 438 6.93 -10.29 -19.19
CA PHE A 438 6.33 -9.77 -20.43
C PHE A 438 7.29 -9.72 -21.62
N GLY A 439 8.57 -10.00 -21.41
CA GLY A 439 9.61 -10.02 -22.44
C GLY A 439 9.98 -8.64 -23.01
N SER A 440 11.02 -8.63 -23.84
CA SER A 440 11.58 -7.43 -24.48
C SER A 440 10.68 -6.81 -25.55
N GLY A 441 9.64 -7.53 -26.02
CA GLY A 441 8.76 -7.09 -27.09
C GLY A 441 7.38 -6.59 -26.66
N ALA A 442 7.06 -6.60 -25.36
CA ALA A 442 5.81 -6.02 -24.85
C ALA A 442 5.89 -4.48 -24.86
N ASP A 443 5.71 -3.92 -26.06
CA ASP A 443 5.51 -2.51 -26.41
C ASP A 443 6.38 -1.52 -25.60
N ASP A 444 7.61 -1.29 -26.09
CA ASP A 444 8.66 -0.38 -25.58
C ASP A 444 8.27 1.12 -25.46
N ALA A 445 6.99 1.46 -25.51
CA ALA A 445 6.51 2.84 -25.51
C ALA A 445 6.41 3.47 -24.11
N TYR A 446 6.46 2.68 -23.03
CA TYR A 446 6.22 3.17 -21.67
C TYR A 446 7.47 3.02 -20.79
N GLY A 447 8.29 4.08 -20.71
CA GLY A 447 9.31 4.21 -19.64
C GLY A 447 10.78 4.36 -20.04
N THR A 448 11.15 4.66 -21.29
CA THR A 448 12.54 5.04 -21.63
C THR A 448 12.75 6.57 -21.61
N SER A 449 12.44 7.22 -20.49
CA SER A 449 12.84 8.63 -20.28
C SER A 449 13.52 8.81 -18.92
N GLY A 450 14.72 8.24 -18.81
CA GLY A 450 15.71 8.60 -17.82
C GLY A 450 17.01 9.00 -18.51
N SER A 451 17.41 10.26 -18.38
CA SER A 451 18.65 10.90 -18.89
C SER A 451 18.70 11.25 -20.39
N ALA A 452 17.99 12.30 -20.79
CA ALA A 452 18.39 13.11 -21.94
C ALA A 452 19.04 14.41 -21.45
N SER A 453 20.35 14.38 -21.20
CA SER A 453 21.16 15.60 -21.30
C SER A 453 21.43 15.85 -22.78
N GLU A 454 20.90 16.94 -23.32
CA GLU A 454 21.18 17.38 -24.68
C GLU A 454 22.69 17.62 -24.90
N SER A 455 23.22 17.14 -26.02
CA SER A 455 24.26 17.89 -26.72
C SER A 455 24.10 17.73 -28.23
N ALA A 456 24.04 18.88 -28.90
CA ALA A 456 23.86 19.02 -30.32
C ALA A 456 25.18 18.78 -31.08
N GLY A 457 25.08 18.03 -32.18
CA GLY A 457 25.83 18.21 -33.43
C GLY A 457 27.34 17.92 -33.45
N THR A 458 27.77 16.98 -34.31
CA THR A 458 28.52 17.29 -35.55
C THR A 458 28.74 16.00 -36.35
N THR A 459 28.60 16.13 -37.68
CA THR A 459 28.85 15.14 -38.73
C THR A 459 30.31 14.64 -38.77
N GLY A 460 30.51 13.35 -39.04
CA GLY A 460 31.82 12.82 -39.42
C GLY A 460 31.84 11.31 -39.54
N SER A 461 31.78 10.81 -40.78
CA SER A 461 32.14 9.44 -41.14
C SER A 461 33.64 9.21 -40.91
N ASP A 462 34.01 8.13 -40.24
CA ASP A 462 35.05 7.20 -40.69
C ASP A 462 35.16 5.99 -39.76
N GLY A 463 35.20 4.81 -40.37
CA GLY A 463 35.33 3.55 -39.65
C GLY A 463 36.75 3.32 -39.17
N THR A 464 36.90 2.86 -37.93
CA THR A 464 38.02 2.00 -37.52
C THR A 464 37.58 1.15 -36.33
N SER A 465 37.78 -0.15 -36.47
CA SER A 465 37.55 -1.16 -35.42
C SER A 465 38.49 -0.91 -34.23
N SER A 466 37.94 -0.78 -33.02
CA SER A 466 38.68 -1.00 -31.78
C SER A 466 37.81 -1.74 -30.77
N ARG A 467 38.29 -2.94 -30.41
CA ARG A 467 37.82 -3.81 -29.31
C ARG A 467 37.37 -2.99 -28.10
N THR A 468 36.09 -3.07 -27.76
CA THR A 468 35.60 -2.82 -26.41
C THR A 468 35.54 -4.16 -25.68
N GLY A 469 36.25 -4.24 -24.55
CA GLY A 469 36.06 -5.31 -23.59
C GLY A 469 34.68 -5.17 -22.99
N SER A 470 33.71 -5.90 -23.54
CA SER A 470 32.47 -6.23 -22.85
C SER A 470 32.84 -7.09 -21.66
N GLY A 471 33.00 -6.45 -20.50
CA GLY A 471 32.87 -7.12 -19.21
C GLY A 471 31.44 -7.64 -19.13
N SER A 472 31.23 -8.85 -19.65
CA SER A 472 30.09 -9.69 -19.33
C SER A 472 30.08 -9.83 -17.81
N ARG A 473 29.34 -8.96 -17.11
CA ARG A 473 28.87 -9.27 -15.77
C ARG A 473 28.04 -10.52 -15.95
N THR A 474 28.61 -11.65 -15.55
CA THR A 474 27.86 -12.87 -15.28
C THR A 474 26.62 -12.46 -14.52
N HIS A 475 25.43 -12.70 -15.08
CA HIS A 475 24.16 -12.48 -14.39
C HIS A 475 24.17 -13.43 -13.19
N THR A 476 24.69 -12.96 -12.06
CA THR A 476 24.47 -13.59 -10.77
C THR A 476 22.98 -13.54 -10.57
N ASP A 477 22.38 -14.69 -10.35
CA ASP A 477 20.98 -14.83 -10.02
C ASP A 477 20.66 -13.91 -8.82
N ASP A 478 20.01 -12.78 -9.09
CA ASP A 478 19.68 -11.72 -8.15
C ASP A 478 18.34 -11.98 -7.46
N ARG A 479 17.77 -13.18 -7.62
CA ARG A 479 16.45 -13.48 -7.08
C ARG A 479 16.42 -13.50 -5.55
N THR A 480 15.38 -12.89 -4.99
CA THR A 480 15.05 -12.98 -3.55
C THR A 480 14.76 -14.43 -3.16
N TYR A 481 14.04 -15.16 -4.01
CA TYR A 481 13.73 -16.58 -3.87
C TYR A 481 14.27 -17.33 -5.09
N ALA A 482 15.51 -17.80 -4.99
CA ALA A 482 16.23 -18.45 -6.10
C ALA A 482 15.59 -19.75 -6.62
N ASP A 483 14.75 -20.41 -5.80
CA ASP A 483 14.01 -21.61 -6.20
C ASP A 483 12.69 -21.30 -6.93
N LEU A 484 12.28 -20.03 -6.98
CA LEU A 484 11.04 -19.58 -7.62
C LEU A 484 11.32 -18.80 -8.91
N PRO A 485 10.38 -18.77 -9.88
CA PRO A 485 10.57 -18.07 -11.15
C PRO A 485 10.89 -16.57 -11.00
N ALA A 486 11.74 -16.03 -11.87
CA ALA A 486 12.16 -14.62 -11.83
C ALA A 486 11.01 -13.63 -12.08
N ASP A 487 9.98 -14.09 -12.79
CA ASP A 487 8.78 -13.30 -13.09
C ASP A 487 7.73 -13.36 -11.97
N MET A 488 8.01 -14.02 -10.83
CA MET A 488 7.16 -13.95 -9.66
C MET A 488 7.16 -12.54 -9.07
N PHE A 489 5.97 -12.03 -8.79
CA PHE A 489 5.75 -10.80 -8.03
C PHE A 489 4.59 -10.99 -7.05
N TRP A 490 4.51 -10.14 -6.04
CA TRP A 490 3.42 -10.21 -5.08
C TRP A 490 3.00 -8.86 -4.51
N ALA A 491 1.75 -8.82 -4.06
CA ALA A 491 1.22 -7.80 -3.18
C ALA A 491 1.31 -8.31 -1.74
N ASP A 492 1.81 -7.46 -0.84
CA ASP A 492 2.04 -7.77 0.57
C ASP A 492 1.27 -6.77 1.44
N GLY A 493 0.43 -7.30 2.34
CA GLY A 493 -0.37 -6.54 3.27
C GLY A 493 0.01 -6.85 4.71
N HIS A 494 0.03 -5.81 5.55
CA HIS A 494 0.20 -5.93 6.99
C HIS A 494 -0.68 -7.04 7.59
N ASP A 495 -0.20 -7.66 8.66
CA ASP A 495 -0.80 -8.82 9.31
C ASP A 495 -1.09 -9.99 8.37
N GLY A 496 -0.25 -10.21 7.35
CA GLY A 496 -0.16 -11.47 6.61
C GLY A 496 -1.07 -11.60 5.38
N GLN A 497 -1.50 -10.51 4.73
CA GLN A 497 -2.27 -10.64 3.48
C GLN A 497 -1.33 -10.77 2.29
N PHE A 498 -1.55 -11.76 1.42
CA PHE A 498 -0.71 -11.95 0.24
C PHE A 498 -1.52 -12.28 -1.00
N MET A 499 -1.12 -11.70 -2.13
CA MET A 499 -1.45 -12.19 -3.47
C MET A 499 -0.15 -12.37 -4.24
N VAL A 500 0.18 -13.60 -4.57
CA VAL A 500 1.37 -13.97 -5.36
C VAL A 500 0.92 -14.31 -6.78
N VAL A 501 1.64 -13.81 -7.77
CA VAL A 501 1.39 -14.05 -9.20
C VAL A 501 2.69 -14.57 -9.84
N VAL A 502 2.56 -15.63 -10.63
CA VAL A 502 3.68 -16.25 -11.37
C VAL A 502 3.25 -16.41 -12.83
N PRO A 503 3.52 -15.43 -13.71
CA PRO A 503 3.04 -15.41 -15.10
C PRO A 503 3.44 -16.62 -15.95
N SER A 504 4.71 -17.04 -15.86
CA SER A 504 5.30 -18.19 -16.56
C SER A 504 4.63 -19.51 -16.19
N GLU A 505 4.00 -19.53 -15.03
CA GLU A 505 3.26 -20.65 -14.49
C GLU A 505 1.75 -20.44 -14.57
N ASN A 506 1.26 -19.30 -15.07
CA ASN A 506 -0.16 -18.95 -15.10
C ASN A 506 -0.86 -19.21 -13.75
N LEU A 507 -0.18 -18.84 -12.67
CA LEU A 507 -0.52 -19.20 -11.29
C LEU A 507 -0.75 -17.94 -10.46
N ILE A 508 -1.83 -17.96 -9.68
CA ILE A 508 -2.15 -16.94 -8.70
C ILE A 508 -2.49 -17.64 -7.38
N VAL A 509 -1.87 -17.19 -6.28
CA VAL A 509 -2.18 -17.67 -4.93
C VAL A 509 -2.56 -16.46 -4.07
N VAL A 510 -3.76 -16.50 -3.50
CA VAL A 510 -4.23 -15.49 -2.54
C VAL A 510 -4.34 -16.13 -1.17
N ARG A 511 -3.81 -15.46 -0.15
CA ARG A 511 -3.97 -15.81 1.26
C ARG A 511 -4.37 -14.57 2.04
N GLN A 512 -5.52 -14.61 2.69
CA GLN A 512 -6.00 -13.55 3.58
C GLN A 512 -6.25 -14.10 4.99
N GLY A 513 -6.07 -13.26 6.00
CA GLY A 513 -6.13 -13.66 7.40
C GLY A 513 -5.38 -12.73 8.33
N PHE A 514 -5.95 -12.34 9.47
CA PHE A 514 -5.27 -11.50 10.46
C PHE A 514 -4.20 -12.30 11.21
N SER A 515 -2.95 -12.17 10.77
CA SER A 515 -1.80 -12.94 11.25
C SER A 515 -0.60 -12.01 11.49
N PRO A 516 -0.60 -11.28 12.62
CA PRO A 516 0.43 -10.31 12.92
C PRO A 516 1.85 -10.89 12.89
N GLY A 517 2.79 -10.14 12.29
CA GLY A 517 4.20 -10.50 12.20
C GLY A 517 4.54 -11.63 11.21
N VAL A 518 3.56 -12.13 10.45
CA VAL A 518 3.78 -13.17 9.44
C VAL A 518 4.07 -12.52 8.08
N GLY A 519 5.20 -12.89 7.46
CA GLY A 519 5.57 -12.51 6.10
C GLY A 519 5.26 -13.61 5.08
N VAL A 520 5.44 -13.32 3.78
CA VAL A 520 5.01 -14.22 2.68
C VAL A 520 5.64 -15.62 2.73
N SER A 521 6.87 -15.73 3.24
CA SER A 521 7.54 -17.02 3.44
C SER A 521 7.03 -17.77 4.66
N SER A 522 6.80 -17.08 5.78
CA SER A 522 6.36 -17.70 7.04
C SER A 522 4.86 -18.00 7.06
N SER A 523 4.08 -17.42 6.15
CA SER A 523 2.64 -17.64 5.99
C SER A 523 2.27 -18.95 5.29
N LYS A 524 3.26 -19.72 4.80
CA LYS A 524 3.07 -20.89 3.94
C LYS A 524 2.50 -20.58 2.55
N THR A 525 2.35 -19.31 2.17
CA THR A 525 1.89 -18.92 0.83
C THR A 525 2.86 -19.42 -0.24
N LEU A 526 4.18 -19.25 -0.05
CA LEU A 526 5.17 -19.75 -1.02
C LEU A 526 5.24 -21.29 -1.07
N ASP A 527 4.83 -21.99 -0.01
CA ASP A 527 4.76 -23.47 -0.04
C ASP A 527 3.62 -23.94 -0.95
N ILE A 528 2.51 -23.20 -1.00
CA ILE A 528 1.42 -23.42 -1.97
C ILE A 528 1.90 -23.15 -3.40
N VAL A 529 2.64 -22.06 -3.61
CA VAL A 529 3.23 -21.73 -4.92
C VAL A 529 4.12 -22.87 -5.40
N ARG A 530 5.05 -23.35 -4.57
CA ARG A 530 5.93 -24.49 -4.89
C ARG A 530 5.15 -25.76 -5.21
N ALA A 531 4.12 -26.07 -4.42
CA ALA A 531 3.28 -27.24 -4.65
C ALA A 531 2.53 -27.14 -5.99
N ALA A 532 1.98 -25.98 -6.32
CA ALA A 532 1.25 -25.75 -7.56
C ALA A 532 2.15 -25.74 -8.81
N ILE A 533 3.40 -25.26 -8.70
CA ILE A 533 4.40 -25.35 -9.78
C ILE A 533 4.81 -26.80 -9.98
N THR A 534 5.20 -27.50 -8.91
CA THR A 534 5.61 -28.91 -8.96
C THR A 534 4.48 -29.82 -9.48
N ALA A 535 3.23 -29.46 -9.22
CA ALA A 535 2.07 -30.18 -9.71
C ALA A 535 1.88 -30.13 -11.25
N THR A 536 2.57 -29.22 -11.95
CA THR A 536 2.43 -29.03 -13.40
C THR A 536 3.67 -29.36 -14.23
N HIS A 537 4.77 -29.75 -13.59
CA HIS A 537 6.01 -30.21 -14.23
C HIS A 537 6.30 -31.65 -13.80
#